data_AF-F0T1Q1-F1
#
_entry.id   AF-F0T1Q1-F1
#
_cell.length_a   1.000
_cell.length_b   1.000
_cell.length_c   1.000
_cell.angle_alpha   90.00
_cell.angle_beta   90.00
_cell.angle_gamma   90.00
#
_symmetry.space_group_name_H-M   'P 1'
#
loop_
_entity.id
_entity.type
_entity.pdbx_description
1 polymer ?
#
loop_
_entity_poly.entity_id
_entity_poly.type
_entity_poly.pdbx_seq_one_letter_code
_entity_poly.pdbx_strand_id
1 'polypeptide(L)'
;MGFIDQVFAREILDSRGNPTVEVDVVLDDGTLGRAAVPSGASTGAFEAVELRDGDKSRYNGKGVIQAVNHVKNIIAPKIEGLNAFDQPGIDRVLCEIDGTENKGKLGANAILGISLATARAAAESLGLPFYQYIGGVNAKELPVPMMNILNGGQHADNNVDIQEFMVMPVGAGNFSEALRMGSEIYHSLKSVLKGKGLATGIGDEGGFAPNLGSNAEALMVIVDAIEKAGYKPGEQVVLAIDAATTEMYKNGVYVMEGEGLTKTSEQMIDYLAGLAEQFPIFSIEDGLAEDDWEGWAKLTQRLGGKVQLVGDDLFVTNPSRLARGILDQSANSILIKLNQIGTLTETLDAIEMAKRAGYTTVISHRSGETEDVTLAHLAVAVNAGQIKTGAPARTDRLAKYNELLRIEEELGQTAIYKGRKIIR
;
A
#
# COMPACT_ATOMS: atom_id res chain seq x y z
N MET A 1 12.64 -3.60 32.12
CA MET A 1 12.40 -2.20 31.76
C MET A 1 12.01 -2.26 30.28
N GLY A 2 12.21 -1.24 29.45
CA GLY A 2 11.87 -1.34 28.02
C GLY A 2 13.10 -1.37 27.12
N PHE A 3 14.23 -1.90 27.58
CA PHE A 3 15.49 -1.81 26.84
C PHE A 3 15.65 -2.99 25.89
N ILE A 4 16.20 -2.75 24.71
CA ILE A 4 16.53 -3.81 23.75
C ILE A 4 17.63 -4.69 24.33
N ASP A 5 17.34 -5.98 24.53
CA ASP A 5 18.31 -6.98 24.97
C ASP A 5 18.96 -7.70 23.77
N GLN A 6 18.16 -8.13 22.80
CA GLN A 6 18.63 -8.92 21.66
C GLN A 6 17.90 -8.56 20.37
N VAL A 7 18.62 -8.60 19.25
CA VAL A 7 18.04 -8.42 17.91
C VAL A 7 18.47 -9.57 16.99
N PHE A 8 17.50 -10.26 16.42
CA PHE A 8 17.72 -11.37 15.50
C PHE A 8 17.11 -11.06 14.14
N ALA A 9 17.73 -11.56 13.08
CA ALA A 9 17.14 -11.55 11.75
C ALA A 9 17.26 -12.91 11.07
N ARG A 10 16.32 -13.19 10.18
CA ARG A 10 16.31 -14.39 9.34
C ARG A 10 15.74 -14.10 7.96
N GLU A 11 16.12 -14.94 7.01
CA GLU A 11 15.54 -14.96 5.66
C GLU A 11 14.29 -15.84 5.69
N ILE A 12 13.14 -15.26 5.32
CA ILE A 12 11.86 -15.97 5.09
C ILE A 12 11.43 -15.76 3.63
N LEU A 13 10.25 -16.24 3.24
CA LEU A 13 9.69 -16.03 1.89
C LEU A 13 8.48 -15.09 1.92
N ASP A 14 8.38 -14.20 0.93
CA ASP A 14 7.19 -13.40 0.66
C ASP A 14 6.11 -14.22 -0.07
N SER A 15 4.95 -13.61 -0.32
CA SER A 15 3.81 -14.24 -0.97
C SER A 15 4.04 -14.60 -2.44
N ARG A 16 5.15 -14.17 -3.03
CA ARG A 16 5.59 -14.54 -4.39
C ARG A 16 6.70 -15.60 -4.36
N GLY A 17 7.08 -16.08 -3.18
CA GLY A 17 8.15 -17.05 -2.99
C GLY A 17 9.56 -16.47 -3.14
N ASN A 18 9.71 -15.14 -3.10
CA ASN A 18 11.03 -14.50 -3.06
C ASN A 18 11.50 -14.33 -1.61
N PRO A 19 12.81 -14.37 -1.34
CA PRO A 19 13.34 -14.09 -0.01
C PRO A 19 12.97 -12.70 0.51
N THR A 20 12.73 -12.57 1.81
CA THR A 20 12.62 -11.28 2.51
C THR A 20 13.15 -11.39 3.95
N VAL A 21 13.32 -10.24 4.61
CA VAL A 21 13.87 -10.11 5.96
C VAL A 21 12.75 -10.16 6.99
N GLU A 22 12.91 -11.03 8.00
CA GLU A 22 12.14 -11.00 9.24
C GLU A 22 13.09 -10.69 10.41
N VAL A 23 12.66 -9.81 11.31
CA VAL A 23 13.43 -9.37 12.48
C VAL A 23 12.64 -9.65 13.75
N ASP A 24 13.32 -10.16 14.77
CA ASP A 24 12.84 -10.21 16.15
C ASP A 24 13.65 -9.24 17.01
N VAL A 25 12.97 -8.45 17.83
CA VAL A 25 13.55 -7.61 18.89
C VAL A 25 13.03 -8.12 20.23
N VAL A 26 13.95 -8.47 21.12
CA VAL A 26 13.65 -8.95 22.48
C VAL A 26 14.06 -7.88 23.48
N LEU A 27 13.17 -7.54 24.42
CA LEU A 27 13.45 -6.56 25.48
C LEU A 27 13.98 -7.25 26.76
N ASP A 28 14.52 -6.45 27.68
CA ASP A 28 15.06 -6.91 28.97
C ASP A 28 14.00 -7.51 29.92
N ASP A 29 12.71 -7.33 29.62
CA ASP A 29 11.60 -8.00 30.29
C ASP A 29 11.19 -9.34 29.64
N GLY A 30 11.84 -9.73 28.54
CA GLY A 30 11.58 -10.95 27.77
C GLY A 30 10.51 -10.80 26.68
N THR A 31 9.92 -9.62 26.51
CA THR A 31 8.94 -9.36 25.44
C THR A 31 9.59 -9.46 24.08
N LEU A 32 8.91 -10.09 23.10
CA LEU A 32 9.38 -10.26 21.74
C LEU A 32 8.46 -9.52 20.76
N GLY A 33 9.02 -8.57 20.00
CA GLY A 33 8.37 -8.02 18.83
C GLY A 33 8.96 -8.62 17.56
N ARG A 34 8.10 -8.97 16.60
CA ARG A 34 8.51 -9.54 15.30
C ARG A 34 7.90 -8.76 14.15
N ALA A 35 8.70 -8.49 13.12
CA ALA A 35 8.21 -7.88 11.89
C ALA A 35 8.86 -8.50 10.66
N ALA A 36 8.06 -8.70 9.61
CA ALA A 36 8.53 -9.14 8.31
C ALA A 36 8.31 -8.06 7.25
N VAL A 37 9.31 -7.86 6.38
CA VAL A 37 9.31 -6.73 5.44
C VAL A 37 8.67 -7.12 4.09
N PRO A 38 7.72 -6.34 3.56
CA PRO A 38 7.17 -6.57 2.23
C PRO A 38 8.12 -6.08 1.12
N SER A 39 7.89 -6.51 -0.13
CA SER A 39 8.70 -6.17 -1.30
C SER A 39 7.83 -5.86 -2.53
N GLY A 40 8.21 -4.84 -3.32
CA GLY A 40 7.50 -4.43 -4.54
C GLY A 40 7.79 -5.30 -5.76
N ALA A 41 6.96 -5.20 -6.79
CA ALA A 41 7.21 -5.74 -8.14
C ALA A 41 7.86 -4.65 -8.99
N SER A 42 7.16 -3.52 -9.10
CA SER A 42 7.73 -2.24 -9.52
C SER A 42 8.17 -1.43 -8.29
N THR A 43 9.24 -0.67 -8.47
CA THR A 43 9.84 0.20 -7.47
C THR A 43 10.09 1.55 -8.12
N GLY A 44 9.50 2.61 -7.58
CA GLY A 44 9.73 3.96 -8.06
C GLY A 44 11.22 4.34 -7.97
N ALA A 45 11.68 5.21 -8.87
CA ALA A 45 13.11 5.49 -9.03
C ALA A 45 13.77 6.13 -7.79
N PHE A 46 12.95 6.67 -6.88
CA PHE A 46 13.36 7.41 -5.69
C PHE A 46 13.03 6.69 -4.37
N GLU A 47 12.65 5.41 -4.41
CA GLU A 47 12.43 4.58 -3.21
C GLU A 47 13.73 4.34 -2.42
N ALA A 48 13.59 4.11 -1.12
CA ALA A 48 14.64 3.51 -0.31
C ALA A 48 14.98 2.10 -0.84
N VAL A 49 16.26 1.74 -0.82
CA VAL A 49 16.76 0.58 -1.56
C VAL A 49 16.61 -0.69 -0.74
N GLU A 50 15.85 -1.65 -1.28
CA GLU A 50 15.86 -3.04 -0.81
C GLU A 50 17.20 -3.71 -1.16
N LEU A 51 17.94 -4.20 -0.17
CA LEU A 51 19.21 -4.88 -0.42
C LEU A 51 18.99 -6.37 -0.75
N ARG A 52 19.45 -6.77 -1.93
CA ARG A 52 19.43 -8.15 -2.45
C ARG A 52 20.85 -8.66 -2.67
N ASP A 53 21.05 -9.98 -2.56
CA ASP A 53 22.38 -10.60 -2.58
C ASP A 53 23.05 -10.60 -3.96
N GLY A 54 22.28 -10.66 -5.05
CA GLY A 54 22.80 -10.79 -6.41
C GLY A 54 23.43 -12.16 -6.75
N ASP A 55 23.47 -13.09 -5.79
CA ASP A 55 23.98 -14.45 -5.98
C ASP A 55 23.00 -15.31 -6.80
N LYS A 56 23.28 -15.47 -8.09
CA LYS A 56 22.45 -16.26 -9.02
C LYS A 56 22.28 -17.73 -8.61
N SER A 57 23.13 -18.26 -7.74
CA SER A 57 23.00 -19.65 -7.26
C SER A 57 21.90 -19.84 -6.22
N ARG A 58 21.44 -18.75 -5.58
CA ARG A 58 20.36 -18.77 -4.57
C ARG A 58 19.22 -17.86 -4.99
N TYR A 59 18.01 -18.44 -5.11
CA TYR A 59 16.80 -17.68 -5.44
C TYR A 59 16.97 -16.75 -6.66
N ASN A 60 17.75 -17.17 -7.67
CA ASN A 60 18.06 -16.37 -8.86
C ASN A 60 18.62 -14.97 -8.57
N GLY A 61 19.41 -14.80 -7.50
CA GLY A 61 19.98 -13.51 -7.10
C GLY A 61 19.14 -12.70 -6.12
N LYS A 62 17.95 -13.19 -5.74
CA LYS A 62 17.01 -12.47 -4.88
C LYS A 62 17.17 -12.77 -3.38
N GLY A 63 18.21 -13.50 -2.97
CA GLY A 63 18.53 -13.71 -1.55
C GLY A 63 18.69 -12.40 -0.78
N VAL A 64 18.53 -12.44 0.55
CA VAL A 64 18.66 -11.27 1.45
C VAL A 64 19.63 -11.53 2.60
N ILE A 65 20.56 -12.47 2.44
CA ILE A 65 21.51 -12.85 3.49
C ILE A 65 22.42 -11.68 3.87
N GLN A 66 22.79 -10.82 2.93
CA GLN A 66 23.54 -9.60 3.24
C GLN A 66 22.77 -8.68 4.19
N ALA A 67 21.49 -8.41 3.92
CA ALA A 67 20.63 -7.61 4.79
C ALA A 67 20.47 -8.25 6.19
N VAL A 68 20.23 -9.57 6.25
CA VAL A 68 20.17 -10.33 7.51
C VAL A 68 21.50 -10.22 8.30
N ASN A 69 22.64 -10.32 7.62
CA ASN A 69 23.94 -10.16 8.24
C ASN A 69 24.22 -8.72 8.71
N HIS A 70 23.70 -7.72 8.01
CA HIS A 70 23.79 -6.32 8.46
C HIS A 70 23.02 -6.10 9.75
N VAL A 71 21.80 -6.66 9.87
CA VAL A 71 21.05 -6.62 11.14
C VAL A 71 21.89 -7.20 12.27
N LYS A 72 22.39 -8.42 12.09
CA LYS A 72 23.12 -9.14 13.15
C LYS A 72 24.46 -8.52 13.53
N ASN A 73 25.28 -8.17 12.54
CA ASN A 73 26.70 -7.88 12.78
C ASN A 73 27.00 -6.38 12.84
N ILE A 74 26.12 -5.52 12.31
CA ILE A 74 26.34 -4.08 12.22
C ILE A 74 25.34 -3.32 13.08
N ILE A 75 24.04 -3.60 12.91
CA ILE A 75 22.99 -2.79 13.53
C ILE A 75 22.76 -3.20 14.98
N ALA A 76 22.55 -4.50 15.26
CA ALA A 76 22.24 -5.00 16.60
C ALA A 76 23.21 -4.49 17.68
N PRO A 77 24.56 -4.55 17.52
CA PRO A 77 25.50 -4.07 18.54
C PRO A 77 25.45 -2.56 18.81
N LYS A 78 24.73 -1.78 17.99
CA LYS A 78 24.56 -0.33 18.14
C LYS A 78 23.26 0.07 18.79
N ILE A 79 22.25 -0.82 18.79
CA ILE A 79 20.92 -0.53 19.32
C ILE A 79 20.57 -1.35 20.57
N GLU A 80 21.29 -2.43 20.84
CA GLU A 80 21.20 -3.14 22.13
C GLU A 80 21.50 -2.18 23.29
N GLY A 81 20.65 -2.22 24.31
CA GLY A 81 20.66 -1.30 25.45
C GLY A 81 19.92 0.03 25.23
N LEU A 82 19.42 0.32 24.01
CA LEU A 82 18.56 1.49 23.78
C LEU A 82 17.14 1.22 24.30
N ASN A 83 16.45 2.29 24.68
CA ASN A 83 15.07 2.24 25.17
C ASN A 83 14.10 2.09 23.99
N ALA A 84 13.41 0.95 23.88
CA ALA A 84 12.43 0.65 22.83
C ALA A 84 11.24 1.62 22.79
N PHE A 85 10.97 2.34 23.87
CA PHE A 85 9.92 3.38 23.91
C PHE A 85 10.35 4.68 23.21
N ASP A 86 11.63 4.85 22.87
CA ASP A 86 12.14 5.99 22.09
C ASP A 86 12.24 5.62 20.60
N GLN A 87 11.08 5.36 19.99
CA GLN A 87 10.99 4.98 18.57
C GLN A 87 11.72 5.98 17.63
N PRO A 88 11.52 7.31 17.76
CA PRO A 88 12.24 8.27 16.91
C PRO A 88 13.76 8.25 17.15
N GLY A 89 14.20 8.07 18.40
CA GLY A 89 15.61 7.94 18.73
C GLY A 89 16.25 6.71 18.09
N ILE A 90 15.56 5.57 18.11
CA ILE A 90 16.00 4.33 17.49
C ILE A 90 16.04 4.47 15.97
N ASP A 91 14.96 4.93 15.34
CA ASP A 91 14.90 5.12 13.89
C ASP A 91 15.97 6.09 13.39
N ARG A 92 16.24 7.16 14.15
CA ARG A 92 17.36 8.08 13.86
C ARG A 92 18.70 7.35 13.88
N VAL A 93 18.97 6.55 14.91
CA VAL A 93 20.22 5.77 15.00
C VAL A 93 20.34 4.80 13.82
N LEU A 94 19.26 4.14 13.42
CA LEU A 94 19.26 3.25 12.23
C LEU A 94 19.67 4.00 10.96
N CYS A 95 19.09 5.18 10.72
CA CYS A 95 19.44 6.04 9.59
C CYS A 95 20.89 6.55 9.66
N GLU A 96 21.38 6.91 10.85
CA GLU A 96 22.77 7.38 11.05
C GLU A 96 23.82 6.29 10.82
N ILE A 97 23.56 5.04 11.22
CA ILE A 97 24.49 3.91 10.99
C ILE A 97 24.61 3.58 9.50
N ASP A 98 23.49 3.67 8.78
CA ASP A 98 23.48 3.55 7.32
C ASP A 98 24.24 4.72 6.68
N GLY A 99 23.82 5.95 6.97
CA GLY A 99 24.48 7.17 6.52
C GLY A 99 24.27 7.51 5.04
N THR A 100 23.37 6.80 4.33
CA THR A 100 22.96 7.13 2.96
C THR A 100 21.52 7.61 2.92
N GLU A 101 21.19 8.50 1.98
CA GLU A 101 19.84 9.07 1.86
C GLU A 101 18.77 8.01 1.55
N ASN A 102 19.12 7.00 0.75
CA ASN A 102 18.22 5.95 0.29
C ASN A 102 18.36 4.63 1.07
N LYS A 103 19.07 4.62 2.21
CA LYS A 103 19.27 3.42 3.05
C LYS A 103 19.97 2.26 2.31
N GLY A 104 20.71 2.55 1.24
CA GLY A 104 21.27 1.55 0.33
C GLY A 104 22.52 0.85 0.84
N LYS A 105 23.15 1.31 1.92
CA LYS A 105 24.34 0.66 2.49
C LYS A 105 23.96 -0.56 3.32
N LEU A 106 22.95 -0.44 4.17
CA LEU A 106 22.48 -1.52 5.04
C LEU A 106 21.27 -2.25 4.45
N GLY A 107 20.48 -1.56 3.63
CA GLY A 107 19.22 -2.02 3.06
C GLY A 107 18.03 -1.50 3.86
N ALA A 108 17.09 -0.85 3.17
CA ALA A 108 15.83 -0.39 3.75
C ALA A 108 15.03 -1.55 4.37
N ASN A 109 15.18 -2.76 3.84
CA ASN A 109 14.59 -3.98 4.37
C ASN A 109 15.19 -4.43 5.72
N ALA A 110 16.49 -4.20 5.96
CA ALA A 110 17.08 -4.45 7.28
C ALA A 110 16.57 -3.42 8.31
N ILE A 111 16.57 -2.14 7.91
CA ILE A 111 16.21 -1.01 8.79
C ILE A 111 14.73 -1.08 9.17
N LEU A 112 13.83 -1.27 8.20
CA LEU A 112 12.39 -1.32 8.46
C LEU A 112 12.01 -2.50 9.37
N GLY A 113 12.64 -3.66 9.16
CA GLY A 113 12.39 -4.84 9.99
C GLY A 113 12.66 -4.56 11.47
N ILE A 114 13.79 -3.92 11.78
CA ILE A 114 14.13 -3.52 13.15
C ILE A 114 13.19 -2.43 13.67
N SER A 115 12.90 -1.42 12.85
CA SER A 115 12.01 -0.31 13.21
C SER A 115 10.64 -0.82 13.68
N LEU A 116 10.03 -1.73 12.91
CA LEU A 116 8.72 -2.32 13.21
C LEU A 116 8.76 -3.34 14.34
N ALA A 117 9.78 -4.20 14.39
CA ALA A 117 9.93 -5.19 15.46
C ALA A 117 10.11 -4.50 16.83
N THR A 118 10.85 -3.39 16.87
CA THR A 118 11.01 -2.55 18.08
C THR A 118 9.67 -1.99 18.52
N ALA A 119 8.92 -1.36 17.61
CA ALA A 119 7.62 -0.78 17.93
C ALA A 119 6.62 -1.84 18.45
N ARG A 120 6.65 -3.05 17.86
CA ARG A 120 5.82 -4.18 18.31
C ARG A 120 6.22 -4.66 19.71
N ALA A 121 7.52 -4.83 19.96
CA ALA A 121 8.02 -5.24 21.27
C ALA A 121 7.62 -4.23 22.36
N ALA A 122 7.74 -2.93 22.04
CA ALA A 122 7.35 -1.85 22.94
C ALA A 122 5.84 -1.83 23.22
N ALA A 123 4.99 -2.03 22.21
CA ALA A 123 3.55 -2.12 22.38
C ALA A 123 3.16 -3.30 23.29
N GLU A 124 3.75 -4.47 23.04
CA GLU A 124 3.49 -5.69 23.80
C GLU A 124 3.97 -5.59 25.26
N SER A 125 5.14 -4.98 25.50
CA SER A 125 5.67 -4.76 26.85
C SER A 125 4.77 -3.84 27.69
N LEU A 126 4.13 -2.87 27.04
CA LEU A 126 3.14 -1.99 27.68
C LEU A 126 1.75 -2.62 27.80
N GLY A 127 1.52 -3.80 27.21
CA GLY A 127 0.21 -4.43 27.13
C GLY A 127 -0.80 -3.61 26.31
N LEU A 128 -0.31 -2.83 25.33
CA LEU A 128 -1.13 -2.00 24.46
C LEU A 128 -1.35 -2.68 23.10
N PRO A 129 -2.58 -2.61 22.55
CA PRO A 129 -2.82 -2.93 21.15
C PRO A 129 -1.91 -2.07 20.25
N PHE A 130 -1.33 -2.68 19.21
CA PHE A 130 -0.30 -2.00 18.41
C PHE A 130 -0.78 -0.69 17.76
N TYR A 131 -2.05 -0.64 17.34
CA TYR A 131 -2.65 0.58 16.79
C TYR A 131 -2.77 1.71 17.82
N GLN A 132 -3.02 1.39 19.11
CA GLN A 132 -3.08 2.38 20.19
C GLN A 132 -1.68 2.82 20.62
N TYR A 133 -0.70 1.91 20.60
CA TYR A 133 0.69 2.27 20.88
C TYR A 133 1.19 3.34 19.91
N ILE A 134 0.91 3.18 18.61
CA ILE A 134 1.31 4.14 17.57
C ILE A 134 0.43 5.40 17.61
N GLY A 135 -0.89 5.24 17.64
CA GLY A 135 -1.85 6.33 17.40
C GLY A 135 -2.36 7.04 18.65
N GLY A 136 -2.07 6.50 19.83
CA GLY A 136 -2.58 6.97 21.10
C GLY A 136 -4.09 6.76 21.26
N VAL A 137 -4.66 7.50 22.20
CA VAL A 137 -6.03 7.28 22.74
C VAL A 137 -7.15 7.46 21.70
N ASN A 138 -6.86 8.12 20.58
CA ASN A 138 -7.86 8.49 19.58
C ASN A 138 -7.75 7.66 18.29
N ALA A 139 -6.95 6.59 18.28
CA ALA A 139 -6.90 5.63 17.19
C ALA A 139 -8.15 4.75 17.20
N LYS A 140 -9.11 5.04 16.31
CA LYS A 140 -10.44 4.40 16.33
C LYS A 140 -11.17 4.37 14.98
N GLU A 141 -10.58 4.96 13.95
CA GLU A 141 -11.17 5.02 12.62
C GLU A 141 -10.71 3.84 11.77
N LEU A 142 -11.68 3.02 11.35
CA LEU A 142 -11.45 1.91 10.44
C LEU A 142 -11.41 2.44 8.99
N PRO A 143 -10.47 1.97 8.17
CA PRO A 143 -10.30 2.46 6.82
C PRO A 143 -11.36 1.89 5.87
N VAL A 144 -11.78 2.69 4.89
CA VAL A 144 -12.48 2.20 3.69
C VAL A 144 -11.47 1.44 2.82
N PRO A 145 -11.69 0.15 2.54
CA PRO A 145 -10.75 -0.63 1.75
C PRO A 145 -10.92 -0.33 0.25
N MET A 146 -9.80 -0.14 -0.43
CA MET A 146 -9.67 -0.20 -1.89
C MET A 146 -9.29 -1.62 -2.27
N MET A 147 -10.29 -2.40 -2.69
CA MET A 147 -10.09 -3.83 -2.96
C MET A 147 -9.81 -4.05 -4.44
N ASN A 148 -8.56 -4.36 -4.78
CA ASN A 148 -8.19 -4.74 -6.14
C ASN A 148 -8.84 -6.08 -6.49
N ILE A 149 -9.76 -6.08 -7.46
CA ILE A 149 -10.49 -7.28 -7.88
C ILE A 149 -10.21 -7.69 -9.32
N LEU A 150 -9.52 -6.84 -10.10
CA LEU A 150 -9.12 -7.11 -11.47
C LEU A 150 -7.79 -6.40 -11.79
N ASN A 151 -6.86 -7.14 -12.39
CA ASN A 151 -5.50 -6.71 -12.70
C ASN A 151 -5.27 -6.54 -14.20
N GLY A 152 -4.41 -5.60 -14.54
CA GLY A 152 -3.73 -5.44 -15.83
C GLY A 152 -2.26 -5.08 -15.61
N GLY A 153 -1.66 -4.40 -16.58
CA GLY A 153 -0.30 -3.88 -16.49
C GLY A 153 0.73 -4.95 -16.11
N GLN A 154 1.68 -4.62 -15.24
CA GLN A 154 2.72 -5.56 -14.82
C GLN A 154 2.22 -6.69 -13.90
N HIS A 155 1.02 -6.56 -13.32
CA HIS A 155 0.48 -7.52 -12.35
C HIS A 155 -0.23 -8.70 -13.03
N ALA A 156 -0.36 -8.68 -14.35
CA ALA A 156 -1.07 -9.69 -15.12
C ALA A 156 -0.41 -9.96 -16.48
N ASP A 157 -0.40 -11.23 -16.90
CA ASP A 157 -0.09 -11.61 -18.28
C ASP A 157 -1.37 -11.52 -19.13
N ASN A 158 -1.86 -10.30 -19.34
CA ASN A 158 -3.05 -10.00 -20.14
C ASN A 158 -2.86 -8.73 -21.00
N ASN A 159 -3.93 -8.31 -21.68
CA ASN A 159 -3.92 -7.17 -22.59
C ASN A 159 -4.57 -5.90 -22.01
N VAL A 160 -4.68 -5.79 -20.69
CA VAL A 160 -5.26 -4.62 -20.02
C VAL A 160 -4.12 -3.70 -19.60
N ASP A 161 -4.17 -2.43 -20.00
CA ASP A 161 -3.09 -1.48 -19.73
C ASP A 161 -3.07 -1.07 -18.25
N ILE A 162 -4.20 -0.58 -17.72
CA ILE A 162 -4.34 -0.12 -16.33
C ILE A 162 -4.03 -1.28 -15.37
N GLN A 163 -3.21 -1.01 -14.36
CA GLN A 163 -2.64 -2.03 -13.49
C GLN A 163 -3.66 -2.63 -12.53
N GLU A 164 -4.48 -1.80 -11.88
CA GLU A 164 -5.47 -2.29 -10.91
C GLU A 164 -6.82 -1.61 -11.05
N PHE A 165 -7.88 -2.41 -10.91
CA PHE A 165 -9.26 -1.95 -10.84
C PHE A 165 -9.87 -2.41 -9.52
N MET A 166 -10.30 -1.43 -8.74
CA MET A 166 -10.65 -1.60 -7.34
C MET A 166 -12.12 -1.24 -7.07
N VAL A 167 -12.70 -1.92 -6.09
CA VAL A 167 -14.01 -1.55 -5.51
C VAL A 167 -13.83 -1.00 -4.11
N MET A 168 -14.60 0.04 -3.79
CA MET A 168 -14.61 0.69 -2.48
C MET A 168 -16.04 0.67 -1.91
N PRO A 169 -16.32 -0.16 -0.90
CA PRO A 169 -17.66 -0.35 -0.31
C PRO A 169 -18.05 0.79 0.63
N VAL A 170 -18.09 2.02 0.12
CA VAL A 170 -18.34 3.26 0.89
C VAL A 170 -19.71 3.31 1.57
N GLY A 171 -20.69 2.54 1.10
CA GLY A 171 -22.06 2.51 1.64
C GLY A 171 -22.24 1.67 2.89
N ALA A 172 -21.22 0.93 3.33
CA ALA A 172 -21.29 0.11 4.53
C ALA A 172 -21.41 0.96 5.81
N GLY A 173 -22.07 0.42 6.84
CA GLY A 173 -22.16 1.04 8.16
C GLY A 173 -20.93 0.82 9.03
N ASN A 174 -20.14 -0.23 8.74
CA ASN A 174 -18.94 -0.61 9.48
C ASN A 174 -17.96 -1.39 8.57
N PHE A 175 -16.75 -1.65 9.05
CA PHE A 175 -15.72 -2.32 8.28
C PHE A 175 -16.08 -3.78 7.98
N SER A 176 -16.65 -4.51 8.95
CA SER A 176 -17.12 -5.89 8.75
C SER A 176 -18.11 -6.01 7.59
N GLU A 177 -19.05 -5.08 7.49
CA GLU A 177 -20.00 -5.01 6.37
C GLU A 177 -19.30 -4.64 5.06
N ALA A 178 -18.38 -3.67 5.08
CA ALA A 178 -17.58 -3.30 3.92
C ALA A 178 -16.80 -4.50 3.35
N LEU A 179 -16.17 -5.29 4.22
CA LEU A 179 -15.43 -6.48 3.82
C LEU A 179 -16.35 -7.53 3.19
N ARG A 180 -17.52 -7.77 3.80
CA ARG A 180 -18.53 -8.68 3.24
C ARG A 180 -19.00 -8.22 1.86
N MET A 181 -19.32 -6.94 1.69
CA MET A 181 -19.72 -6.37 0.40
C MET A 181 -18.65 -6.63 -0.67
N GLY A 182 -17.39 -6.31 -0.37
CA GLY A 182 -16.29 -6.54 -1.30
C GLY A 182 -16.07 -8.02 -1.66
N SER A 183 -16.21 -8.93 -0.69
CA SER A 183 -16.12 -10.38 -0.92
C SER A 183 -17.25 -10.90 -1.83
N GLU A 184 -18.49 -10.48 -1.59
CA GLU A 184 -19.65 -10.85 -2.42
C GLU A 184 -19.49 -10.34 -3.86
N ILE A 185 -19.02 -9.10 -4.04
CA ILE A 185 -18.72 -8.52 -5.35
C ILE A 185 -17.60 -9.29 -6.06
N TYR A 186 -16.53 -9.65 -5.34
CA TYR A 186 -15.44 -10.45 -5.90
C TYR A 186 -15.91 -11.82 -6.42
N HIS A 187 -16.77 -12.51 -5.66
CA HIS A 187 -17.36 -13.79 -6.09
C HIS A 187 -18.39 -13.63 -7.23
N SER A 188 -19.14 -12.53 -7.23
CA SER A 188 -20.02 -12.15 -8.33
C SER A 188 -19.22 -11.92 -9.62
N LEU A 189 -18.11 -11.17 -9.54
CA LEU A 189 -17.20 -10.91 -10.67
C LEU A 189 -16.64 -12.21 -11.24
N LYS A 190 -16.23 -13.15 -10.39
CA LYS A 190 -15.80 -14.49 -10.84
C LYS A 190 -16.86 -15.19 -11.70
N SER A 191 -18.13 -15.04 -11.32
CA SER A 191 -19.26 -15.64 -12.04
C SER A 191 -19.55 -14.91 -13.34
N VAL A 192 -19.46 -13.57 -13.36
CA VAL A 192 -19.58 -12.74 -14.58
C VAL A 192 -18.51 -13.11 -15.61
N LEU A 193 -17.25 -13.19 -15.19
CA LEU A 193 -16.13 -13.56 -16.05
C LEU A 193 -16.31 -14.97 -16.64
N LYS A 194 -16.69 -15.94 -15.81
CA LYS A 194 -17.00 -17.30 -16.29
C LYS A 194 -18.16 -17.34 -17.27
N GLY A 195 -19.23 -16.57 -17.03
CA GLY A 195 -20.35 -16.46 -17.95
C GLY A 195 -19.97 -15.92 -19.33
N LYS A 196 -18.91 -15.10 -19.39
CA LYS A 196 -18.30 -14.58 -20.63
C LYS A 196 -17.22 -15.49 -21.21
N GLY A 197 -16.93 -16.64 -20.58
CA GLY A 197 -15.86 -17.56 -21.02
C GLY A 197 -14.45 -17.04 -20.74
N LEU A 198 -14.29 -16.05 -19.86
CA LEU A 198 -13.00 -15.45 -19.51
C LEU A 198 -12.28 -16.22 -18.40
N ALA A 199 -10.95 -16.09 -18.38
CA ALA A 199 -10.11 -16.68 -17.35
C ALA A 199 -10.42 -16.08 -15.97
N THR A 200 -10.31 -16.91 -14.93
CA THR A 200 -10.48 -16.51 -13.51
C THR A 200 -9.26 -16.87 -12.67
N GLY A 201 -8.10 -16.96 -13.32
CA GLY A 201 -6.80 -16.96 -12.64
C GLY A 201 -6.59 -15.63 -11.92
N ILE A 202 -5.83 -15.66 -10.84
CA ILE A 202 -5.58 -14.51 -9.99
C ILE A 202 -4.12 -14.09 -10.06
N GLY A 203 -3.85 -12.78 -10.00
CA GLY A 203 -2.51 -12.21 -9.95
C GLY A 203 -1.93 -12.16 -8.54
N ASP A 204 -0.82 -11.43 -8.38
CA ASP A 204 -0.10 -11.30 -7.10
C ASP A 204 -0.98 -10.77 -5.97
N GLU A 205 -1.93 -9.89 -6.29
CA GLU A 205 -2.82 -9.23 -5.33
C GLU A 205 -4.17 -9.95 -5.15
N GLY A 206 -4.37 -11.07 -5.85
CA GLY A 206 -5.57 -11.90 -5.77
C GLY A 206 -6.74 -11.46 -6.68
N GLY A 207 -6.62 -10.31 -7.35
CA GLY A 207 -7.55 -9.88 -8.39
C GLY A 207 -7.50 -10.76 -9.64
N PHE A 208 -8.58 -10.82 -10.41
CA PHE A 208 -8.62 -11.61 -11.65
C PHE A 208 -7.80 -10.96 -12.76
N ALA A 209 -7.20 -11.77 -13.64
CA ALA A 209 -6.42 -11.28 -14.78
C ALA A 209 -7.00 -11.79 -16.12
N PRO A 210 -8.23 -11.38 -16.53
CA PRO A 210 -8.80 -11.76 -17.82
C PRO A 210 -8.19 -10.96 -18.97
N ASN A 211 -8.29 -11.48 -20.19
CA ASN A 211 -8.14 -10.65 -21.40
C ASN A 211 -9.45 -9.92 -21.68
N LEU A 212 -9.37 -8.63 -22.00
CA LEU A 212 -10.52 -7.76 -22.25
C LEU A 212 -10.27 -6.88 -23.47
N GLY A 213 -11.32 -6.41 -24.13
CA GLY A 213 -11.20 -5.58 -25.33
C GLY A 213 -10.76 -4.14 -25.08
N SER A 214 -10.86 -3.64 -23.83
CA SER A 214 -10.42 -2.29 -23.43
C SER A 214 -10.35 -2.16 -21.91
N ASN A 215 -9.71 -1.11 -21.41
CA ASN A 215 -9.73 -0.76 -19.99
C ASN A 215 -11.15 -0.38 -19.52
N ALA A 216 -11.94 0.25 -20.40
CA ALA A 216 -13.35 0.54 -20.11
C ALA A 216 -14.19 -0.75 -19.94
N GLU A 217 -13.87 -1.83 -20.66
CA GLU A 217 -14.54 -3.12 -20.46
C GLU A 217 -14.28 -3.71 -19.07
N ALA A 218 -13.08 -3.50 -18.51
CA ALA A 218 -12.78 -3.91 -17.14
C ALA A 218 -13.73 -3.23 -16.13
N LEU A 219 -13.94 -1.92 -16.28
CA LEU A 219 -14.88 -1.17 -15.45
C LEU A 219 -16.33 -1.65 -15.66
N MET A 220 -16.75 -1.92 -16.90
CA MET A 220 -18.10 -2.43 -17.19
C MET A 220 -18.38 -3.78 -16.51
N VAL A 221 -17.43 -4.74 -16.56
CA VAL A 221 -17.65 -6.05 -15.93
C VAL A 221 -17.66 -5.96 -14.41
N ILE A 222 -16.92 -5.01 -13.82
CA ILE A 222 -16.97 -4.74 -12.39
C ILE A 222 -18.32 -4.13 -11.99
N VAL A 223 -18.83 -3.17 -12.77
CA VAL A 223 -20.16 -2.59 -12.53
C VAL A 223 -21.26 -3.67 -12.58
N ASP A 224 -21.25 -4.54 -13.60
CA ASP A 224 -22.17 -5.69 -13.70
C ASP A 224 -22.04 -6.63 -12.48
N ALA A 225 -20.83 -6.86 -11.98
CA ALA A 225 -20.60 -7.67 -10.79
C ALA A 225 -21.16 -7.02 -9.51
N ILE A 226 -21.02 -5.71 -9.36
CA ILE A 226 -21.58 -4.93 -8.24
C ILE A 226 -23.11 -5.06 -8.24
N GLU A 227 -23.75 -4.84 -9.38
CA GLU A 227 -25.20 -4.94 -9.53
C GLU A 227 -25.71 -6.35 -9.27
N LYS A 228 -25.04 -7.39 -9.80
CA LYS A 228 -25.38 -8.80 -9.56
C LYS A 228 -25.19 -9.24 -8.12
N ALA A 229 -24.27 -8.61 -7.39
CA ALA A 229 -24.11 -8.82 -5.95
C ALA A 229 -25.21 -8.11 -5.12
N GLY A 230 -26.09 -7.34 -5.76
CA GLY A 230 -27.21 -6.65 -5.10
C GLY A 230 -26.85 -5.27 -4.54
N TYR A 231 -25.72 -4.70 -4.95
CA TYR A 231 -25.26 -3.38 -4.53
C TYR A 231 -25.45 -2.34 -5.64
N LYS A 232 -25.55 -1.06 -5.24
CA LYS A 232 -25.68 0.06 -6.17
C LYS A 232 -24.32 0.72 -6.47
N PRO A 233 -23.83 0.68 -7.73
CA PRO A 233 -22.66 1.44 -8.15
C PRO A 233 -22.85 2.95 -7.94
N GLY A 234 -21.79 3.66 -7.52
CA GLY A 234 -21.83 5.10 -7.22
C GLY A 234 -22.52 5.47 -5.91
N GLU A 235 -23.41 4.61 -5.38
CA GLU A 235 -24.07 4.84 -4.10
C GLU A 235 -23.46 4.04 -2.96
N GLN A 236 -23.46 2.71 -3.08
CA GLN A 236 -22.95 1.82 -2.04
C GLN A 236 -21.51 1.40 -2.30
N VAL A 237 -21.11 1.38 -3.57
CA VAL A 237 -19.78 0.98 -4.01
C VAL A 237 -19.31 1.96 -5.07
N VAL A 238 -18.16 2.58 -4.85
CA VAL A 238 -17.46 3.39 -5.86
C VAL A 238 -16.25 2.63 -6.37
N LEU A 239 -15.70 3.07 -7.50
CA LEU A 239 -14.51 2.46 -8.11
C LEU A 239 -13.27 3.28 -7.78
N ALA A 240 -12.13 2.60 -7.75
CA ALA A 240 -10.82 3.22 -7.80
C ALA A 240 -9.98 2.51 -8.87
N ILE A 241 -9.01 3.22 -9.45
CA ILE A 241 -8.05 2.63 -10.38
C ILE A 241 -6.64 3.02 -9.97
N ASP A 242 -5.71 2.10 -10.19
CA ASP A 242 -4.28 2.40 -10.23
C ASP A 242 -3.83 2.20 -11.68
N ALA A 243 -3.51 3.31 -12.32
CA ALA A 243 -3.13 3.32 -13.72
C ALA A 243 -1.66 2.99 -13.92
N ALA A 244 -0.79 3.14 -12.90
CA ALA A 244 0.65 2.89 -12.94
C ALA A 244 1.33 3.37 -14.24
N THR A 245 0.99 4.59 -14.67
CA THR A 245 1.28 5.04 -16.05
C THR A 245 2.75 5.30 -16.33
N THR A 246 3.60 5.35 -15.29
CA THR A 246 5.06 5.38 -15.42
C THR A 246 5.56 4.23 -16.32
N GLU A 247 4.97 3.04 -16.20
CA GLU A 247 5.33 1.86 -17.00
C GLU A 247 4.96 1.99 -18.49
N MET A 248 3.98 2.84 -18.80
CA MET A 248 3.52 3.13 -20.14
C MET A 248 4.23 4.34 -20.75
N TYR A 249 4.99 5.11 -19.96
CA TYR A 249 5.55 6.38 -20.38
C TYR A 249 6.89 6.19 -21.07
N LYS A 250 6.93 6.46 -22.38
CA LYS A 250 8.11 6.27 -23.23
C LYS A 250 8.32 7.52 -24.08
N ASN A 251 9.50 8.14 -23.97
CA ASN A 251 9.90 9.29 -24.79
C ASN A 251 8.90 10.46 -24.80
N GLY A 252 8.31 10.79 -23.65
CA GLY A 252 7.40 11.93 -23.52
C GLY A 252 5.92 11.64 -23.81
N VAL A 253 5.58 10.39 -24.13
CA VAL A 253 4.21 9.95 -24.44
C VAL A 253 3.83 8.68 -23.69
N TYR A 254 2.53 8.50 -23.45
CA TYR A 254 1.95 7.31 -22.84
C TYR A 254 1.55 6.32 -23.94
N VAL A 255 2.12 5.11 -23.92
CA VAL A 255 1.88 4.04 -24.90
C VAL A 255 1.01 2.97 -24.24
N MET A 256 -0.27 2.96 -24.59
CA MET A 256 -1.27 1.99 -24.12
C MET A 256 -1.38 0.86 -25.15
N GLU A 257 -0.53 -0.16 -25.01
CA GLU A 257 -0.38 -1.25 -25.97
C GLU A 257 -1.65 -2.11 -26.09
N GLY A 258 -2.39 -2.31 -24.99
CA GLY A 258 -3.63 -3.07 -24.93
C GLY A 258 -4.76 -2.47 -25.77
N GLU A 259 -4.89 -1.14 -25.75
CA GLU A 259 -5.84 -0.40 -26.61
C GLU A 259 -5.23 0.07 -27.95
N GLY A 260 -3.92 -0.10 -28.16
CA GLY A 260 -3.22 0.39 -29.35
C GLY A 260 -3.21 1.92 -29.47
N LEU A 261 -3.15 2.63 -28.35
CA LEU A 261 -3.20 4.09 -28.28
C LEU A 261 -1.85 4.69 -27.86
N THR A 262 -1.51 5.85 -28.43
CA THR A 262 -0.43 6.70 -27.94
C THR A 262 -1.01 8.06 -27.57
N LYS A 263 -0.71 8.55 -26.37
CA LYS A 263 -1.27 9.79 -25.82
C LYS A 263 -0.18 10.72 -25.32
N THR A 264 -0.34 12.02 -25.53
CA THR A 264 0.37 13.04 -24.75
C THR A 264 -0.20 13.10 -23.33
N SER A 265 0.46 13.82 -22.41
CA SER A 265 -0.07 14.04 -21.05
C SER A 265 -1.47 14.65 -21.05
N GLU A 266 -1.74 15.64 -21.91
CA GLU A 266 -3.07 16.26 -22.03
C GLU A 266 -4.12 15.25 -22.52
N GLN A 267 -3.78 14.42 -23.51
CA GLN A 267 -4.69 13.38 -23.99
C GLN A 267 -4.89 12.25 -22.97
N MET A 268 -3.90 11.99 -22.11
CA MET A 268 -4.02 11.02 -21.02
C MET A 268 -4.93 11.57 -19.91
N ILE A 269 -4.82 12.85 -19.57
CA ILE A 269 -5.74 13.54 -18.66
C ILE A 269 -7.18 13.47 -19.19
N ASP A 270 -7.40 13.78 -20.47
CA ASP A 270 -8.72 13.70 -21.10
C ASP A 270 -9.28 12.27 -21.10
N TYR A 271 -8.41 11.28 -21.31
CA TYR A 271 -8.79 9.86 -21.24
C TYR A 271 -9.28 9.47 -19.84
N LEU A 272 -8.51 9.79 -18.80
CA LEU A 272 -8.87 9.51 -17.40
C LEU A 272 -10.12 10.27 -16.97
N ALA A 273 -10.26 11.53 -17.39
CA ALA A 273 -11.46 12.32 -17.15
C ALA A 273 -12.69 11.67 -17.81
N GLY A 274 -12.56 11.19 -19.04
CA GLY A 274 -13.62 10.48 -19.75
C GLY A 274 -14.04 9.18 -19.06
N LEU A 275 -13.10 8.43 -18.46
CA LEU A 275 -13.43 7.26 -17.64
C LEU A 275 -14.18 7.66 -16.37
N ALA A 276 -13.71 8.68 -15.67
CA ALA A 276 -14.34 9.17 -14.44
C ALA A 276 -15.73 9.80 -14.65
N GLU A 277 -16.02 10.29 -15.87
CA GLU A 277 -17.35 10.76 -16.25
C GLU A 277 -18.32 9.61 -16.55
N GLN A 278 -17.82 8.49 -17.10
CA GLN A 278 -18.63 7.33 -17.51
C GLN A 278 -18.90 6.35 -16.39
N PHE A 279 -17.96 6.22 -15.45
CA PHE A 279 -18.00 5.24 -14.38
C PHE A 279 -17.93 5.94 -13.01
N PRO A 280 -18.44 5.34 -11.93
CA PRO A 280 -18.41 5.93 -10.59
C PRO A 280 -17.01 5.82 -9.95
N ILE A 281 -15.98 6.32 -10.66
CA ILE A 281 -14.60 6.36 -10.19
C ILE A 281 -14.46 7.51 -9.20
N PHE A 282 -14.13 7.16 -7.97
CA PHE A 282 -13.83 8.11 -6.91
C PHE A 282 -12.33 8.42 -6.83
N SER A 283 -11.47 7.44 -7.13
CA SER A 283 -10.02 7.56 -6.93
C SER A 283 -9.22 7.06 -8.13
N ILE A 284 -8.18 7.82 -8.49
CA ILE A 284 -7.20 7.49 -9.54
C ILE A 284 -5.81 7.62 -8.93
N GLU A 285 -5.09 6.51 -8.90
CA GLU A 285 -3.68 6.42 -8.52
C GLU A 285 -2.80 6.41 -9.76
N ASP A 286 -1.68 7.13 -9.69
CA ASP A 286 -0.63 7.22 -10.72
C ASP A 286 -1.14 7.40 -12.16
N GLY A 287 -2.10 8.32 -12.30
CA GLY A 287 -2.71 8.69 -13.59
C GLY A 287 -1.74 9.31 -14.60
N LEU A 288 -0.58 9.78 -14.15
CA LEU A 288 0.53 10.26 -14.98
C LEU A 288 1.86 9.77 -14.42
N ALA A 289 2.91 9.78 -15.24
CA ALA A 289 4.22 9.24 -14.89
C ALA A 289 4.86 9.99 -13.71
N GLU A 290 5.74 9.31 -12.96
CA GLU A 290 6.31 9.79 -11.69
C GLU A 290 7.01 11.17 -11.78
N ASP A 291 7.53 11.55 -12.95
CA ASP A 291 8.23 12.82 -13.19
C ASP A 291 7.48 13.80 -14.12
N ASP A 292 6.24 13.50 -14.53
CA ASP A 292 5.38 14.41 -15.31
C ASP A 292 4.70 15.46 -14.41
N TRP A 293 5.50 16.24 -13.67
CA TRP A 293 5.01 17.19 -12.66
C TRP A 293 4.07 18.26 -13.23
N GLU A 294 4.32 18.74 -14.45
CA GLU A 294 3.42 19.70 -15.12
C GLU A 294 2.09 19.03 -15.48
N GLY A 295 2.13 17.80 -15.99
CA GLY A 295 0.94 16.99 -16.24
C GLY A 295 0.14 16.75 -14.96
N TRP A 296 0.79 16.40 -13.85
CA TRP A 296 0.14 16.18 -12.56
C TRP A 296 -0.59 17.43 -12.04
N ALA A 297 0.01 18.60 -12.17
CA ALA A 297 -0.66 19.85 -11.80
C ALA A 297 -1.90 20.10 -12.68
N LYS A 298 -1.80 19.85 -14.01
CA LYS A 298 -2.94 19.94 -14.94
C LYS A 298 -4.04 18.90 -14.63
N LEU A 299 -3.67 17.66 -14.33
CA LEU A 299 -4.58 16.59 -13.91
C LEU A 299 -5.34 17.00 -12.64
N THR A 300 -4.63 17.57 -11.68
CA THR A 300 -5.19 18.04 -10.40
C THR A 300 -6.15 19.21 -10.61
N GLN A 301 -5.79 20.16 -11.46
CA GLN A 301 -6.69 21.25 -11.86
C GLN A 301 -7.96 20.71 -12.54
N ARG A 302 -7.85 19.68 -13.37
CA ARG A 302 -8.97 19.12 -14.14
C ARG A 302 -9.92 18.27 -13.28
N LEU A 303 -9.39 17.42 -12.42
CA LEU A 303 -10.17 16.38 -11.71
C LEU A 303 -10.14 16.47 -10.18
N GLY A 304 -9.14 17.13 -9.59
CA GLY A 304 -8.86 17.08 -8.15
C GLY A 304 -9.95 17.66 -7.23
N GLY A 305 -10.92 18.39 -7.80
CA GLY A 305 -12.11 18.86 -7.07
C GLY A 305 -13.24 17.83 -6.94
N LYS A 306 -13.16 16.68 -7.61
CA LYS A 306 -14.19 15.63 -7.62
C LYS A 306 -13.63 14.22 -7.44
N VAL A 307 -12.39 14.02 -7.87
CA VAL A 307 -11.70 12.72 -7.87
C VAL A 307 -10.52 12.81 -6.93
N GLN A 308 -10.33 11.78 -6.11
CA GLN A 308 -9.11 11.59 -5.35
C GLN A 308 -7.98 11.21 -6.33
N LEU A 309 -6.90 11.97 -6.31
CA LEU A 309 -5.71 11.74 -7.12
C LEU A 309 -4.59 11.32 -6.17
N VAL A 310 -4.23 10.04 -6.24
CA VAL A 310 -3.25 9.40 -5.35
C VAL A 310 -1.91 9.36 -6.06
N GLY A 311 -0.88 9.98 -5.48
CA GLY A 311 0.50 9.76 -5.90
C GLY A 311 1.11 8.58 -5.15
N ASP A 312 1.55 7.56 -5.89
CA ASP A 312 2.36 6.44 -5.39
C ASP A 312 3.81 6.61 -5.85
N ASP A 313 4.16 6.27 -7.09
CA ASP A 313 5.50 6.49 -7.65
C ASP A 313 5.84 8.00 -7.70
N LEU A 314 4.83 8.86 -7.84
CA LEU A 314 5.00 10.32 -7.77
C LEU A 314 5.67 10.75 -6.46
N PHE A 315 5.32 10.13 -5.34
CA PHE A 315 5.78 10.55 -4.01
C PHE A 315 6.71 9.56 -3.33
N VAL A 316 6.64 8.27 -3.64
CA VAL A 316 7.40 7.16 -3.04
C VAL A 316 7.50 7.22 -1.51
N THR A 317 6.42 7.65 -0.85
CA THR A 317 6.39 7.89 0.61
C THR A 317 7.54 8.82 1.10
N ASN A 318 8.07 9.68 0.23
CA ASN A 318 9.21 10.55 0.50
C ASN A 318 8.74 11.98 0.85
N PRO A 319 9.06 12.48 2.06
CA PRO A 319 8.65 13.82 2.49
C PRO A 319 9.09 14.96 1.56
N SER A 320 10.24 14.86 0.90
CA SER A 320 10.73 15.91 -0.01
C SER A 320 9.91 15.98 -1.30
N ARG A 321 9.54 14.82 -1.87
CA ARG A 321 8.67 14.77 -3.06
C ARG A 321 7.24 15.17 -2.72
N LEU A 322 6.72 14.74 -1.57
CA LEU A 322 5.41 15.17 -1.08
C LEU A 322 5.37 16.69 -0.87
N ALA A 323 6.39 17.27 -0.24
CA ALA A 323 6.48 18.72 -0.05
C ALA A 323 6.46 19.47 -1.39
N ARG A 324 7.17 18.97 -2.41
CA ARG A 324 7.08 19.50 -3.77
C ARG A 324 5.67 19.40 -4.33
N GLY A 325 5.02 18.25 -4.24
CA GLY A 325 3.65 18.07 -4.75
C GLY A 325 2.64 19.01 -4.09
N ILE A 326 2.76 19.23 -2.79
CA ILE A 326 1.92 20.20 -2.06
C ILE A 326 2.14 21.63 -2.59
N LEU A 327 3.38 22.03 -2.84
CA LEU A 327 3.72 23.35 -3.37
C LEU A 327 3.24 23.54 -4.81
N ASP A 328 3.42 22.52 -5.64
CA ASP A 328 3.08 22.52 -7.07
C ASP A 328 1.58 22.25 -7.31
N GLN A 329 0.79 22.01 -6.25
CA GLN A 329 -0.62 21.60 -6.31
C GLN A 329 -0.85 20.34 -7.15
N SER A 330 0.06 19.37 -7.02
CA SER A 330 0.00 18.08 -7.68
C SER A 330 -0.58 17.02 -6.75
N ALA A 331 -1.56 16.28 -7.27
CA ALA A 331 -2.36 15.29 -6.55
C ALA A 331 -3.17 15.89 -5.37
N ASN A 332 -3.93 15.05 -4.68
CA ASN A 332 -4.62 15.43 -3.43
C ASN A 332 -4.64 14.29 -2.39
N SER A 333 -3.87 13.24 -2.67
CA SER A 333 -3.71 12.06 -1.82
C SER A 333 -2.33 11.45 -2.04
N ILE A 334 -1.83 10.72 -1.06
CA ILE A 334 -0.59 9.96 -1.14
C ILE A 334 -0.83 8.50 -0.76
N LEU A 335 -0.22 7.58 -1.52
CA LEU A 335 -0.11 6.18 -1.15
C LEU A 335 1.08 6.01 -0.21
N ILE A 336 0.85 5.37 0.94
CA ILE A 336 1.87 5.20 1.99
C ILE A 336 2.31 3.75 2.02
N LYS A 337 3.56 3.50 1.66
CA LYS A 337 4.22 2.19 1.70
C LYS A 337 5.45 2.30 2.60
N LEU A 338 5.42 1.65 3.77
CA LEU A 338 6.46 1.81 4.79
C LEU A 338 7.87 1.46 4.26
N ASN A 339 7.97 0.47 3.39
CA ASN A 339 9.24 0.01 2.84
C ASN A 339 9.81 0.93 1.76
N GLN A 340 9.04 1.88 1.22
CA GLN A 340 9.56 2.91 0.31
C GLN A 340 10.39 3.96 1.05
N ILE A 341 10.14 4.19 2.35
CA ILE A 341 10.90 5.16 3.15
C ILE A 341 11.82 4.49 4.17
N GLY A 342 11.40 3.36 4.75
CA GLY A 342 12.27 2.44 5.48
C GLY A 342 12.23 2.54 7.01
N THR A 343 11.51 3.47 7.63
CA THR A 343 11.27 3.50 9.09
C THR A 343 9.82 3.86 9.43
N LEU A 344 9.37 3.46 10.63
CA LEU A 344 8.07 3.87 11.16
C LEU A 344 8.01 5.37 11.39
N THR A 345 9.07 5.98 11.94
CA THR A 345 9.11 7.43 12.20
C THR A 345 8.94 8.25 10.91
N GLU A 346 9.74 7.96 9.86
CA GLU A 346 9.61 8.70 8.59
C GLU A 346 8.27 8.46 7.90
N THR A 347 7.68 7.26 8.06
CA THR A 347 6.32 6.97 7.59
C THR A 347 5.29 7.87 8.29
N LEU A 348 5.36 7.99 9.62
CA LEU A 348 4.44 8.83 10.39
C LEU A 348 4.60 10.31 10.04
N ASP A 349 5.84 10.77 9.80
CA ASP A 349 6.13 12.14 9.37
C ASP A 349 5.51 12.44 7.99
N ALA A 350 5.61 11.52 7.02
CA ALA A 350 4.99 11.66 5.71
C ALA A 350 3.45 11.73 5.80
N ILE A 351 2.86 10.86 6.64
CA ILE A 351 1.41 10.85 6.90
C ILE A 351 0.96 12.19 7.50
N GLU A 352 1.68 12.69 8.51
CA GLU A 352 1.33 13.94 9.19
C GLU A 352 1.48 15.15 8.26
N MET A 353 2.53 15.19 7.43
CA MET A 353 2.71 16.22 6.41
C MET A 353 1.53 16.26 5.43
N ALA A 354 1.13 15.10 4.89
CA ALA A 354 0.00 15.01 3.97
C ALA A 354 -1.30 15.52 4.61
N LYS A 355 -1.60 15.07 5.83
CA LYS A 355 -2.82 15.48 6.54
C LYS A 355 -2.87 16.97 6.83
N ARG A 356 -1.75 17.57 7.25
CA ARG A 356 -1.67 19.02 7.50
C ARG A 356 -1.85 19.84 6.23
N ALA A 357 -1.48 19.28 5.07
CA ALA A 357 -1.74 19.87 3.77
C ALA A 357 -3.15 19.61 3.22
N GLY A 358 -3.99 18.86 3.96
CA GLY A 358 -5.36 18.53 3.55
C GLY A 358 -5.46 17.33 2.60
N TYR A 359 -4.35 16.65 2.31
CA TYR A 359 -4.29 15.44 1.52
C TYR A 359 -4.86 14.26 2.32
N THR A 360 -5.43 13.29 1.62
CA THR A 360 -5.71 11.98 2.21
C THR A 360 -4.47 11.09 2.19
N THR A 361 -4.42 10.13 3.10
CA THR A 361 -3.35 9.12 3.17
C THR A 361 -3.97 7.75 2.99
N VAL A 362 -3.47 6.97 2.04
CA VAL A 362 -3.94 5.61 1.78
C VAL A 362 -2.83 4.65 2.19
N ILE A 363 -3.03 3.89 3.28
CA ILE A 363 -2.02 2.92 3.73
C ILE A 363 -2.03 1.73 2.77
N SER A 364 -0.86 1.32 2.27
CA SER A 364 -0.79 0.37 1.18
C SER A 364 0.16 -0.79 1.44
N HIS A 365 -0.21 -1.94 0.89
CA HIS A 365 0.63 -3.13 0.78
C HIS A 365 1.69 -3.01 -0.33
N ARG A 366 2.49 -4.08 -0.49
CA ARG A 366 3.26 -4.33 -1.73
C ARG A 366 2.77 -5.61 -2.41
N SER A 367 3.17 -5.81 -3.67
CA SER A 367 2.82 -7.05 -4.39
C SER A 367 3.45 -8.30 -3.77
N GLY A 368 4.64 -8.24 -3.18
CA GLY A 368 5.19 -9.26 -2.28
C GLY A 368 4.88 -8.94 -0.83
N GLU A 369 3.83 -9.54 -0.28
CA GLU A 369 3.46 -9.39 1.14
C GLU A 369 3.86 -10.59 1.98
N THR A 370 3.73 -10.46 3.30
CA THR A 370 3.91 -11.56 4.25
C THR A 370 2.63 -11.77 5.08
N GLU A 371 2.68 -12.63 6.08
CA GLU A 371 1.65 -12.75 7.12
C GLU A 371 1.56 -11.53 8.05
N ASP A 372 2.52 -10.60 7.98
CA ASP A 372 2.56 -9.42 8.86
C ASP A 372 1.33 -8.52 8.65
N VAL A 373 0.73 -8.04 9.74
CA VAL A 373 -0.50 -7.24 9.73
C VAL A 373 -0.29 -5.78 10.14
N THR A 374 0.95 -5.27 10.12
CA THR A 374 1.32 -3.91 10.54
C THR A 374 0.46 -2.84 9.84
N LEU A 375 0.16 -3.03 8.56
CA LEU A 375 -0.64 -2.09 7.77
C LEU A 375 -2.04 -1.86 8.34
N ALA A 376 -2.68 -2.91 8.85
CA ALA A 376 -4.00 -2.80 9.48
C ALA A 376 -3.94 -1.92 10.74
N HIS A 377 -2.96 -2.18 11.60
CA HIS A 377 -2.74 -1.36 12.79
C HIS A 377 -2.36 0.07 12.44
N LEU A 378 -1.48 0.29 11.47
CA LEU A 378 -1.07 1.63 11.07
C LEU A 378 -2.25 2.45 10.54
N ALA A 379 -3.10 1.85 9.68
CA ALA A 379 -4.26 2.53 9.13
C ALA A 379 -5.22 3.05 10.21
N VAL A 380 -5.42 2.27 11.27
CA VAL A 380 -6.25 2.68 12.43
C VAL A 380 -5.50 3.63 13.36
N ALA A 381 -4.21 3.38 13.62
CA ALA A 381 -3.35 4.19 14.47
C ALA A 381 -3.39 5.66 14.05
N VAL A 382 -3.23 5.89 12.74
CA VAL A 382 -3.24 7.24 12.21
C VAL A 382 -4.63 7.71 11.85
N ASN A 383 -5.70 6.92 12.00
CA ASN A 383 -7.02 7.23 11.45
C ASN A 383 -6.93 7.64 9.97
N ALA A 384 -6.25 6.83 9.15
CA ALA A 384 -5.97 7.13 7.73
C ALA A 384 -7.25 7.30 6.92
N GLY A 385 -8.30 6.58 7.31
CA GLY A 385 -9.60 6.55 6.65
C GLY A 385 -9.64 5.65 5.41
N GLN A 386 -8.49 5.25 4.85
CA GLN A 386 -8.39 4.41 3.64
C GLN A 386 -7.20 3.43 3.70
N ILE A 387 -7.37 2.25 3.09
CA ILE A 387 -6.33 1.21 2.98
C ILE A 387 -6.41 0.52 1.61
N LYS A 388 -5.27 0.25 0.97
CA LYS A 388 -5.13 -0.56 -0.25
C LYS A 388 -4.35 -1.83 0.11
N THR A 389 -5.05 -2.95 0.26
CA THR A 389 -4.42 -4.22 0.69
C THR A 389 -4.86 -5.44 -0.14
N GLY A 390 -5.27 -5.20 -1.39
CA GLY A 390 -5.51 -6.24 -2.40
C GLY A 390 -6.89 -6.90 -2.34
N ALA A 391 -7.06 -7.98 -3.08
CA ALA A 391 -8.32 -8.71 -3.18
C ALA A 391 -8.62 -9.50 -1.89
N PRO A 392 -9.92 -9.73 -1.57
CA PRO A 392 -10.31 -10.64 -0.51
C PRO A 392 -10.16 -12.12 -0.94
N ALA A 393 -8.94 -12.55 -1.26
CA ALA A 393 -8.67 -13.88 -1.84
C ALA A 393 -7.46 -14.61 -1.23
N ARG A 394 -6.28 -14.00 -1.26
CA ARG A 394 -5.04 -14.63 -0.79
C ARG A 394 -4.73 -14.25 0.66
N THR A 395 -4.15 -15.16 1.44
CA THR A 395 -3.93 -14.95 2.90
C THR A 395 -3.02 -13.77 3.21
N ASP A 396 -2.04 -13.47 2.36
CA ASP A 396 -1.19 -12.29 2.48
C ASP A 396 -1.97 -10.95 2.42
N ARG A 397 -3.18 -10.97 1.84
CA ARG A 397 -4.15 -9.87 1.82
C ARG A 397 -5.17 -10.02 2.95
N LEU A 398 -5.80 -11.19 3.04
CA LEU A 398 -6.84 -11.51 4.02
C LEU A 398 -6.35 -11.36 5.46
N ALA A 399 -5.06 -11.57 5.76
CA ALA A 399 -4.51 -11.37 7.09
C ALA A 399 -4.75 -9.94 7.59
N LYS A 400 -4.58 -8.93 6.71
CA LYS A 400 -4.81 -7.51 7.06
C LYS A 400 -6.29 -7.22 7.24
N TYR A 401 -7.15 -7.77 6.38
CA TYR A 401 -8.60 -7.64 6.54
C TYR A 401 -9.11 -8.30 7.83
N ASN A 402 -8.61 -9.49 8.15
CA ASN A 402 -8.95 -10.20 9.37
C ASN A 402 -8.44 -9.45 10.61
N GLU A 403 -7.28 -8.79 10.52
CA GLU A 403 -6.80 -7.93 11.61
C GLU A 403 -7.69 -6.70 11.80
N LEU A 404 -8.15 -6.07 10.72
CA LEU A 404 -9.11 -4.97 10.81
C LEU A 404 -10.46 -5.40 11.42
N LEU A 405 -10.91 -6.64 11.18
CA LEU A 405 -12.08 -7.20 11.90
C LEU A 405 -11.82 -7.30 13.41
N ARG A 406 -10.64 -7.76 13.82
CA ARG A 406 -10.25 -7.85 15.25
C ARG A 406 -10.17 -6.47 15.89
N ILE A 407 -9.57 -5.50 15.22
CA ILE A 407 -9.47 -4.12 15.71
C ILE A 407 -10.87 -3.50 15.84
N GLU A 408 -11.75 -3.71 14.86
CA GLU A 408 -13.15 -3.25 14.95
C GLU A 408 -13.89 -3.89 16.13
N GLU A 409 -13.73 -5.20 16.33
CA GLU A 409 -14.31 -5.92 17.47
C GLU A 409 -13.80 -5.38 18.81
N GLU A 410 -12.49 -5.15 18.92
CA GLU A 410 -11.82 -4.65 20.13
C GLU A 410 -12.27 -3.22 20.48
N LEU A 411 -12.37 -2.34 19.48
CA LEU A 411 -12.86 -0.97 19.65
C LEU A 411 -14.35 -0.92 19.99
N GLY A 412 -15.13 -1.92 19.57
CA GLY A 412 -16.56 -2.04 19.84
C GLY A 412 -17.33 -0.78 19.47
N GLN A 413 -18.03 -0.18 20.44
CA GLN A 413 -18.85 1.02 20.22
C GLN A 413 -18.04 2.29 19.89
N THR A 414 -16.72 2.27 20.08
CA THR A 414 -15.85 3.42 19.77
C THR A 414 -15.31 3.38 18.34
N ALA A 415 -15.45 2.26 17.64
CA ALA A 415 -15.05 2.11 16.24
C ALA A 415 -15.83 3.07 15.33
N ILE A 416 -15.12 3.75 14.44
CA ILE A 416 -15.70 4.66 13.46
C ILE A 416 -15.36 4.18 12.06
N TYR A 417 -16.37 3.91 11.25
CA TYR A 417 -16.21 3.74 9.80
C TYR A 417 -16.83 4.94 9.09
N LYS A 418 -16.03 5.73 8.38
CA LYS A 418 -16.53 6.96 7.72
C LYS A 418 -17.37 6.68 6.48
N GLY A 419 -17.17 5.54 5.81
CA GLY A 419 -17.89 5.17 4.58
C GLY A 419 -17.94 6.34 3.60
N ARG A 420 -19.13 6.70 3.12
CA ARG A 420 -19.36 7.79 2.15
C ARG A 420 -18.78 9.15 2.56
N LYS A 421 -18.53 9.40 3.85
CA LYS A 421 -17.94 10.68 4.31
C LYS A 421 -16.48 10.87 3.85
N ILE A 422 -15.83 9.85 3.29
CA ILE A 422 -14.52 10.02 2.65
C ILE A 422 -14.63 10.71 1.29
N ILE A 423 -15.81 10.68 0.66
CA ILE A 423 -16.09 11.32 -0.62
C ILE A 423 -16.40 12.79 -0.32
N ARG A 424 -15.55 13.70 -0.80
CA ARG A 424 -15.64 15.15 -0.55
C ARG A 424 -16.60 15.85 -1.50
#